data_AF-R7ZL41-F1
#
_entry.id   AF-R7ZL41-F1
#
_cell.length_a   1.000
_cell.length_b   1.000
_cell.length_c   1.000
_cell.angle_alpha   90.00
_cell.angle_beta   90.00
_cell.angle_gamma   90.00
#
_symmetry.space_group_name_H-M   'P 1'
#
loop_
_entity.id
_entity.type
_entity.pdbx_description
1 polymer ?
#
loop_
_entity_poly.entity_id
_entity_poly.type
_entity_poly.pdbx_seq_one_letter_code
_entity_poly.pdbx_strand_id
1 'polypeptide(L)'
;MHKHWGEFIGGIAMQGKLVSTHQLGFEGKKIYANQNTEDGLHIAEGQTIGGNMVLKAKSMESATELAKKCPILFMGGTVEVRDVIPMN
;
A
#
# COMPACT_ATOMS: atom_id res chain seq x y z
N MET A 1 2.50 17.41 -0.83
CA MET A 1 2.52 15.93 -0.75
C MET A 1 2.83 15.40 0.64
N HIS A 2 3.98 15.74 1.25
CA HIS A 2 4.39 15.18 2.55
C HIS A 2 3.36 15.41 3.68
N LYS A 3 2.70 16.57 3.68
CA LYS A 3 1.64 16.93 4.65
C LYS A 3 0.41 16.02 4.55
N HIS A 4 -0.11 15.76 3.35
CA HIS A 4 -1.28 14.90 3.15
C HIS A 4 -1.02 13.45 3.54
N TRP A 5 0.19 12.95 3.27
CA TRP A 5 0.61 11.62 3.73
C TRP A 5 0.70 11.57 5.26
N GLY A 6 1.28 12.59 5.89
CA GLY A 6 1.32 12.70 7.35
C GLY A 6 -0.07 12.76 7.99
N GLU A 7 -0.99 13.54 7.43
CA GLU A 7 -2.38 13.64 7.90
C GLU A 7 -3.14 12.32 7.75
N PHE A 8 -3.00 11.66 6.61
CA PHE A 8 -3.65 10.37 6.34
C PHE A 8 -3.15 9.28 7.29
N ILE A 9 -1.83 9.09 7.36
CA ILE A 9 -1.20 8.07 8.22
C ILE A 9 -1.46 8.39 9.70
N GLY A 10 -1.27 9.65 10.10
CA GLY A 10 -1.52 10.12 11.46
C GLY A 10 -2.97 9.95 11.89
N GLY A 11 -3.93 10.25 11.01
CA GLY A 11 -5.35 10.04 11.28
C GLY A 11 -5.73 8.57 11.52
N ILE A 12 -5.07 7.63 10.84
CA ILE A 12 -5.27 6.18 11.06
C ILE A 12 -4.58 5.75 12.36
N ALA A 13 -3.38 6.26 12.63
CA ALA A 13 -2.62 5.96 13.85
C ALA A 13 -3.35 6.45 15.11
N MET A 14 -3.88 7.67 15.10
CA MET A 14 -4.65 8.26 16.23
C MET A 14 -5.92 7.47 16.57
N GLN A 15 -6.47 6.72 15.60
CA GLN A 15 -7.60 5.81 15.83
C GLN A 15 -7.17 4.45 16.42
N GLY A 16 -5.88 4.21 16.64
CA GLY A 16 -5.34 2.92 17.07
C GLY A 16 -5.44 1.83 16.01
N LYS A 17 -5.63 2.21 14.74
CA LYS A 17 -5.86 1.27 13.63
C LYS A 17 -4.60 0.96 12.83
N LEU A 18 -3.56 1.78 12.89
CA LEU A 18 -2.34 1.54 12.11
C LEU A 18 -1.57 0.34 12.66
N VAL A 19 -1.20 -0.60 11.78
CA VAL A 19 -0.29 -1.72 12.11
C VAL A 19 1.09 -1.43 11.55
N SER A 20 1.18 -1.12 10.25
CA SER A 20 2.43 -0.76 9.58
C SER A 20 2.17 0.02 8.30
N THR A 21 3.15 0.79 7.83
CA THR A 21 3.08 1.47 6.52
C THR A 21 4.50 1.72 6.01
N HIS A 22 4.71 1.53 4.71
CA HIS A 22 6.03 1.70 4.09
C HIS A 22 5.91 2.29 2.69
N GLN A 23 6.78 3.25 2.38
CA GLN A 23 7.07 3.64 1.01
C GLN A 23 8.06 2.64 0.41
N LEU A 24 7.83 2.21 -0.82
CA LEU A 24 8.77 1.36 -1.55
C LEU A 24 9.69 2.23 -2.43
N GLY A 25 10.93 1.77 -2.59
CA GLY A 25 11.90 2.39 -3.48
C GLY A 25 11.62 2.13 -4.96
N PHE A 26 12.32 2.84 -5.84
CA PHE A 26 12.24 2.66 -7.29
C PHE A 26 13.26 1.66 -7.85
N GLU A 27 14.08 1.08 -6.97
CA GLU A 27 15.03 0.02 -7.29
C GLU A 27 14.52 -1.31 -6.73
N GLY A 28 14.68 -2.38 -7.50
CA GLY A 28 14.25 -3.71 -7.09
C GLY A 28 14.74 -4.79 -8.03
N LYS A 29 14.42 -6.04 -7.69
CA LYS A 29 14.78 -7.21 -8.47
C LYS A 29 13.59 -8.16 -8.54
N LYS A 30 13.21 -8.54 -9.74
CA LYS A 30 12.23 -9.60 -9.98
C LYS A 30 12.92 -10.96 -9.88
N ILE A 31 12.25 -11.91 -9.24
CA ILE A 31 12.70 -13.31 -9.13
C ILE A 31 11.62 -14.17 -9.78
N TYR A 32 12.02 -15.00 -10.74
CA TYR A 32 11.13 -15.90 -11.46
C TYR A 32 11.13 -17.30 -10.84
N ALA A 33 10.15 -18.14 -11.20
CA ALA A 33 10.01 -19.51 -10.66
C ALA A 33 11.23 -20.40 -10.95
N ASN A 34 11.95 -20.12 -12.04
CA ASN A 34 13.21 -20.79 -12.39
C ASN A 34 14.44 -20.18 -11.69
N GLN A 35 14.25 -19.33 -10.68
CA GLN A 35 15.28 -18.62 -9.91
C GLN A 35 16.11 -17.59 -10.70
N ASN A 36 15.76 -17.32 -11.96
CA ASN A 36 16.36 -16.20 -12.68
C ASN A 36 15.95 -14.87 -12.07
N THR A 37 16.86 -13.90 -12.15
CA THR A 37 16.62 -12.55 -11.65
C THR A 37 16.69 -11.52 -12.77
N GLU A 38 15.87 -10.49 -12.67
CA GLU A 38 15.91 -9.32 -13.56
C GLU A 38 15.86 -8.05 -12.73
N ASP A 39 16.73 -7.09 -13.05
CA ASP A 39 16.73 -5.80 -12.39
C ASP A 39 15.50 -4.98 -12.80
N GLY A 40 14.87 -4.34 -11.82
CA GLY A 40 13.66 -3.54 -11.99
C GLY A 40 12.47 -4.06 -11.21
N LEU A 41 11.40 -3.28 -11.27
CA LEU A 41 10.14 -3.54 -10.58
C LEU A 41 9.19 -4.37 -11.44
N HIS A 42 8.20 -4.99 -10.80
CA HIS A 42 7.05 -5.49 -11.53
C HIS A 42 6.17 -4.32 -11.97
N ILE A 43 6.05 -4.13 -13.28
CA ILE A 43 5.19 -3.10 -13.89
C ILE A 43 4.09 -3.82 -14.66
N ALA A 44 2.84 -3.52 -14.32
CA ALA A 44 1.65 -4.01 -15.01
C ALA A 44 0.82 -2.80 -15.45
N GLU A 45 0.45 -2.74 -16.72
CA GLU A 45 -0.38 -1.64 -17.28
C GLU A 45 0.22 -0.23 -17.04
N GLY A 46 1.55 -0.13 -17.01
CA GLY A 46 2.25 1.13 -16.73
C GLY A 46 2.20 1.55 -15.26
N GLN A 47 1.76 0.68 -14.35
CA GLN A 47 1.70 0.91 -12.91
C GLN A 47 2.63 -0.04 -12.16
N THR A 48 3.12 0.42 -11.00
CA THR A 48 3.90 -0.37 -10.04
C THR A 48 3.44 -0.05 -8.63
N ILE A 49 3.71 -0.95 -7.68
CA ILE A 49 3.40 -0.73 -6.26
C ILE A 49 4.43 0.24 -5.67
N GLY A 50 3.98 1.41 -5.22
CA GLY A 50 4.83 2.43 -4.60
C GLY A 50 4.86 2.41 -3.07
N GLY A 51 3.99 1.63 -2.43
CA GLY A 51 3.86 1.61 -0.98
C GLY A 51 2.82 0.60 -0.51
N ASN A 52 2.86 0.28 0.78
CA ASN A 52 1.83 -0.52 1.43
C ASN A 52 1.45 0.07 2.79
N MET A 53 0.28 -0.33 3.27
CA MET A 53 -0.20 -0.08 4.62
C MET A 53 -0.99 -1.29 5.11
N VAL A 54 -0.73 -1.69 6.35
CA VAL A 54 -1.55 -2.65 7.08
C VAL A 54 -2.25 -1.89 8.20
N LEU A 55 -3.58 -2.03 8.28
CA LEU A 55 -4.41 -1.41 9.29
C LEU A 55 -5.48 -2.37 9.80
N LYS A 56 -6.01 -2.09 10.99
CA LYS A 56 -7.16 -2.78 11.58
C LYS A 56 -8.45 -2.11 11.12
N ALA A 57 -9.36 -2.89 10.56
CA ALA A 57 -10.70 -2.46 10.19
C ALA A 57 -11.73 -3.49 10.68
N LYS A 58 -12.98 -3.04 10.89
CA LYS A 58 -14.07 -3.93 11.31
C LYS A 58 -14.68 -4.73 10.15
N SER A 59 -14.48 -4.27 8.92
CA SER A 59 -14.98 -4.89 7.69
C SER A 59 -14.21 -4.36 6.47
N MET A 60 -14.43 -5.00 5.31
CA MET A 60 -13.86 -4.57 4.03
C MET A 60 -14.34 -3.17 3.64
N GLU A 61 -15.62 -2.85 3.90
CA GLU A 61 -16.20 -1.54 3.64
C GLU A 61 -15.52 -0.48 4.49
N SER A 62 -15.33 -0.74 5.79
CA SER A 62 -14.63 0.19 6.68
C SER A 62 -13.17 0.39 6.28
N ALA A 63 -12.48 -0.64 5.79
CA ALA A 63 -11.11 -0.52 5.29
C ALA A 63 -11.08 0.34 4.00
N THR A 64 -12.04 0.10 3.11
CA THR A 64 -12.18 0.83 1.84
C THR A 64 -12.48 2.32 2.08
N GLU A 65 -13.35 2.66 3.03
CA GLU A 65 -13.63 4.05 3.38
C GLU A 65 -12.42 4.79 3.98
N LEU A 66 -11.56 4.08 4.71
CA LEU A 66 -10.27 4.63 5.13
C LEU A 66 -9.35 4.81 3.92
N ALA A 67 -9.23 3.81 3.06
CA ALA A 67 -8.36 3.81 1.88
C ALA A 67 -8.71 4.90 0.85
N LYS A 68 -9.99 5.29 0.71
CA LYS A 68 -10.45 6.40 -0.14
C LYS A 68 -9.81 7.75 0.19
N LYS A 69 -9.20 7.89 1.38
CA LYS A 69 -8.48 9.11 1.81
C LYS A 69 -6.98 9.07 1.47
N CYS A 70 -6.50 8.00 0.85
CA CYS A 70 -5.09 7.85 0.51
C CYS A 70 -4.66 8.93 -0.50
N PRO A 71 -3.59 9.70 -0.23
CA PRO A 71 -3.19 10.80 -1.10
C PRO A 71 -2.84 10.40 -2.54
N ILE A 72 -2.52 9.13 -2.81
CA ILE A 72 -2.20 8.62 -4.15
C ILE A 72 -3.38 8.78 -5.13
N LEU A 73 -4.62 8.74 -4.63
CA LEU A 73 -5.83 8.85 -5.44
C LEU A 73 -5.97 10.25 -6.06
N PHE A 74 -5.49 11.31 -5.38
CA PHE A 74 -5.47 12.67 -5.93
C PHE A 74 -4.45 12.85 -7.06
N MET A 75 -3.52 11.90 -7.21
CA MET A 75 -2.47 11.91 -8.22
C MET A 75 -2.77 10.96 -9.38
N GLY A 76 -4.00 10.42 -9.45
CA GLY A 76 -4.43 9.49 -10.50
C GLY A 76 -3.92 8.06 -10.31
N GLY A 77 -3.30 7.75 -9.17
CA GLY A 77 -2.96 6.38 -8.82
C GLY A 77 -4.15 5.63 -8.22
N THR A 78 -3.90 4.38 -7.84
CA THR A 78 -4.92 3.45 -7.35
C THR A 78 -4.56 2.90 -5.97
N VAL A 79 -5.56 2.38 -5.26
CA VAL A 79 -5.36 1.63 -4.01
C VAL A 79 -6.15 0.33 -4.12
N GLU A 80 -5.47 -0.80 -3.97
CA GLU A 80 -6.08 -2.11 -3.80
C GLU A 80 -6.23 -2.39 -2.29
N VAL A 81 -7.41 -2.86 -1.87
CA VAL A 81 -7.70 -3.20 -0.47
C VAL A 81 -7.95 -4.70 -0.39
N ARG A 82 -7.24 -5.36 0.51
CA ARG A 82 -7.32 -6.81 0.73
C ARG A 82 -7.34 -7.12 2.22
N ASP A 83 -7.94 -8.23 2.59
CA ASP A 83 -7.77 -8.84 3.89
C ASP A 83 -6.40 -9.54 3.99
N VAL A 84 -5.85 -9.57 5.21
CA VAL A 84 -4.63 -10.32 5.52
C VAL A 84 -5.05 -11.65 6.12
N ILE A 85 -4.72 -12.74 5.43
CA ILE A 85 -4.93 -14.09 5.94
C ILE A 85 -3.74 -14.45 6.84
N PRO A 86 -3.96 -14.76 8.13
CA PRO A 86 -2.89 -15.21 9.02
C PRO A 86 -2.20 -16.46 8.47
N MET A 87 -0.87 -16.46 8.47
CA MET A 87 -0.09 -17.67 8.29
C MET A 87 0.03 -18.34 9.67
N ASN A 88 -0.61 -19.50 9.82
CA ASN A 88 -0.42 -20.40 10.96
C ASN A 88 0.78 -21.32 10.71
#